data_AF-A0A3D4BMG5-F1
#
_entry.id   AF-A0A3D4BMG5-F1
#
_cell.length_a   1.000
_cell.length_b   1.000
_cell.length_c   1.000
_cell.angle_alpha   90.00
_cell.angle_beta   90.00
_cell.angle_gamma   90.00
#
_symmetry.space_group_name_H-M   'P 1'
#
loop_
_entity.id
_entity.type
_entity.pdbx_description
1 polymer ?
#
loop_
_entity_poly.entity_id
_entity_poly.type
_entity_poly.pdbx_seq_one_letter_code
_entity_poly.pdbx_strand_id
1 'polypeptide(L)' 'TDFTNASFDLLISYYDIEKAPLILVTNLSKANFKVGFASVDKRLNHFMIDTNAENYKVFIEELFKYLKILNKL' A
#
# COMPACT_ATOMS: atom_id res chain seq x y z
N THR A 1 17.79 12.63 3.89
CA THR A 1 17.06 12.30 2.66
C THR A 1 15.62 12.04 3.06
N ASP A 2 14.66 12.84 2.60
CA ASP A 2 13.24 12.71 2.99
C ASP A 2 12.59 11.49 2.31
N PHE A 3 12.09 10.54 3.10
CA PHE A 3 11.41 9.32 2.62
C PHE A 3 10.29 9.61 1.62
N THR A 4 9.45 10.62 1.89
CA THR A 4 8.31 10.98 1.04
C THR A 4 8.73 11.53 -0.32
N ASN A 5 9.93 12.11 -0.41
CA ASN A 5 10.48 12.66 -1.64
C ASN A 5 11.23 11.64 -2.51
N ALA A 6 11.52 10.46 -1.97
CA ALA A 6 12.15 9.39 -2.73
C ALA A 6 11.16 8.76 -3.72
N SER A 7 11.66 8.41 -4.90
CA SER A 7 10.90 7.65 -5.90
C SER A 7 11.03 6.16 -5.59
N PHE A 8 9.89 5.49 -5.47
CA PHE A 8 9.80 4.05 -5.29
C PHE A 8 8.88 3.47 -6.34
N ASP A 9 9.20 2.27 -6.84
CA ASP A 9 8.30 1.54 -7.74
C ASP A 9 7.02 1.10 -7.00
N LEU A 10 7.16 0.71 -5.73
CA LEU A 10 6.08 0.22 -4.88
C LEU A 10 6.22 0.75 -3.45
N LEU A 11 5.13 1.27 -2.90
CA LEU A 11 4.94 1.53 -1.48
C LEU A 11 3.86 0.60 -0.93
N ILE A 12 4.14 -0.05 0.20
CA ILE A 12 3.17 -0.86 0.94
C ILE A 12 2.74 -0.08 2.19
N SER A 13 1.53 0.46 2.16
CA SER A 13 0.84 1.09 3.28
C SER A 13 0.29 0.03 4.23
N TYR A 14 1.17 -0.63 5.00
CA TYR A 14 0.79 -1.77 5.83
C TYR A 14 0.14 -1.35 7.17
N TYR A 15 -1.08 -0.81 7.10
CA TYR A 15 -1.92 -0.49 8.25
C TYR A 15 -3.40 -0.58 7.85
N ASP A 16 -4.20 -1.28 8.65
CA ASP A 16 -5.64 -1.47 8.45
C ASP A 16 -6.51 -0.60 9.38
N ILE A 17 -5.87 0.15 10.27
CA ILE A 17 -6.49 1.15 11.15
C ILE A 17 -5.92 2.52 10.79
N GLU A 18 -6.82 3.49 10.59
CA GLU A 18 -6.45 4.85 10.25
C GLU A 18 -5.66 5.54 11.37
N LYS A 19 -4.46 6.02 11.02
CA LYS A 19 -3.64 6.88 11.87
C LYS A 19 -3.16 8.06 11.04
N ALA A 20 -3.48 9.28 11.48
CA ALA A 20 -3.20 10.49 10.72
C ALA A 20 -1.74 10.62 10.22
N PRO A 21 -0.70 10.28 11.02
CA PRO A 21 0.68 10.31 10.52
C PRO A 21 0.95 9.33 9.38
N LEU A 22 0.38 8.12 9.44
CA LEU A 22 0.55 7.09 8.39
C LEU A 22 -0.15 7.51 7.10
N ILE A 23 -1.36 8.03 7.23
CA ILE A 23 -2.13 8.59 6.09
C ILE A 23 -1.36 9.73 5.45
N LEU A 24 -0.82 10.65 6.24
CA LEU A 24 -0.04 11.78 5.74
C LEU A 24 1.20 11.32 4.98
N VAL A 25 1.97 10.37 5.54
CA VAL A 25 3.17 9.83 4.88
C VAL A 25 2.81 9.09 3.59
N THR A 26 1.77 8.25 3.59
CA THR A 26 1.28 7.56 2.40
C THR A 26 0.86 8.57 1.32
N ASN A 27 0.13 9.63 1.70
CA ASN A 27 -0.32 10.67 0.78
C ASN A 27 0.86 11.45 0.17
N LEU A 28 1.81 11.87 1.00
CA LEU A 28 2.97 12.66 0.57
C LEU A 28 4.00 11.87 -0.24
N SER A 29 4.03 10.54 -0.11
CA SER A 29 4.98 9.71 -0.86
C SER A 29 4.83 9.85 -2.38
N LYS A 30 5.96 9.98 -3.08
CA LYS A 30 6.06 9.99 -4.54
C LYS A 30 6.17 8.60 -5.18
N ALA A 31 5.84 7.53 -4.44
CA ALA A 31 5.85 6.18 -5.00
C ALA A 31 4.89 6.02 -6.20
N ASN A 32 5.38 5.37 -7.26
CA ASN A 32 4.66 5.16 -8.52
C ASN A 32 3.43 4.25 -8.35
N PHE A 33 3.52 3.30 -7.42
CA PHE A 33 2.43 2.38 -7.11
C PHE A 33 2.32 2.22 -5.59
N LYS A 34 1.10 2.22 -5.08
CA LYS A 34 0.78 2.26 -3.64
C LYS A 34 -0.26 1.20 -3.36
N VAL A 35 0.03 0.32 -2.41
CA VAL A 35 -0.86 -0.77 -2.01
C VAL A 35 -1.17 -0.64 -0.54
N GLY A 36 -2.42 -0.87 -0.14
CA GLY A 36 -2.83 -0.86 1.26
C GLY A 36 -4.06 -1.72 1.52
N PHE A 37 -4.66 -1.53 2.67
CA PHE A 37 -5.87 -2.25 3.07
C PHE A 37 -7.14 -1.54 2.58
N ALA A 38 -8.21 -2.29 2.33
CA ALA A 38 -9.50 -1.71 1.91
C ALA A 38 -10.25 -0.99 3.05
N SER A 39 -9.82 -1.20 4.29
CA SER A 39 -10.39 -0.59 5.50
C SER A 39 -9.99 0.87 5.72
N VAL A 40 -8.99 1.38 4.98
CA VAL A 40 -8.53 2.78 5.06
C VAL A 40 -9.04 3.59 3.85
N ASP A 41 -8.92 4.92 3.91
CA ASP A 41 -9.31 5.82 2.82
C ASP A 41 -8.89 5.32 1.42
N LYS A 42 -9.89 5.04 0.58
CA LYS A 42 -9.76 4.43 -0.74
C LYS A 42 -9.01 5.31 -1.75
N ARG A 43 -8.77 6.58 -1.44
CA ARG A 43 -8.07 7.53 -2.31
C ARG A 43 -6.55 7.46 -2.15
N LEU A 44 -6.03 6.76 -1.14
CA LEU A 44 -4.60 6.72 -0.84
C LEU A 44 -3.80 5.71 -1.66
N ASN A 45 -4.42 4.59 -2.02
CA ASN A 45 -3.75 3.44 -2.63
C ASN A 45 -4.34 3.13 -4.01
N HIS A 46 -3.48 2.73 -4.94
CA HIS A 46 -3.86 2.31 -6.29
C HIS A 46 -4.47 0.90 -6.29
N PHE A 47 -4.05 0.06 -5.34
CA PHE A 47 -4.59 -1.28 -5.12
C PHE A 47 -4.84 -1.50 -3.63
N MET A 48 -5.97 -2.11 -3.31
CA MET A 48 -6.42 -2.32 -1.93
C MET A 48 -6.80 -3.78 -1.75
N ILE A 49 -6.30 -4.36 -0.66
CA ILE A 49 -6.57 -5.75 -0.30
C ILE A 49 -7.56 -5.75 0.87
N ASP A 50 -8.67 -6.47 0.69
CA ASP A 50 -9.72 -6.59 1.71
C ASP A 50 -9.38 -7.72 2.69
N THR A 51 -8.56 -7.40 3.68
CA THR A 51 -8.15 -8.28 4.78
C THR A 51 -7.76 -7.42 6.00
N ASN A 52 -7.31 -8.04 7.08
CA ASN A 52 -6.76 -7.35 8.25
C ASN A 52 -5.23 -7.50 8.34
N ALA A 53 -4.58 -6.68 9.15
CA ALA A 53 -3.13 -6.66 9.29
C ALA A 53 -2.56 -7.91 9.99
N GLU A 54 -3.39 -8.66 10.71
CA GLU A 54 -3.03 -9.94 11.33
C GLU A 54 -2.86 -11.05 10.27
N ASN A 55 -3.65 -11.00 9.19
CA ASN A 55 -3.66 -11.96 8.09
C ASN A 55 -2.61 -11.64 7.01
N TYR A 56 -1.35 -11.40 7.42
CA TYR A 56 -0.27 -11.00 6.51
C TYR A 56 -0.03 -11.99 5.35
N LYS A 57 -0.27 -13.28 5.57
CA LYS A 57 -0.12 -14.31 4.52
C LYS A 57 -1.09 -14.05 3.35
N VAL A 58 -2.36 -13.79 3.67
CA VAL A 58 -3.39 -13.46 2.69
C VAL A 58 -3.04 -12.16 1.96
N PHE A 59 -2.55 -11.16 2.70
CA PHE A 59 -2.11 -9.89 2.11
C PHE A 59 -0.99 -10.10 1.08
N ILE A 60 0.04 -10.87 1.45
CA ILE A 60 1.17 -11.15 0.57
C ILE A 60 0.74 -11.98 -0.65
N GLU A 61 -0.09 -12.99 -0.47
CA GLU A 61 -0.62 -13.82 -1.57
C GLU A 61 -1.38 -12.98 -2.60
N GLU A 62 -2.31 -12.14 -2.17
CA GLU A 62 -3.08 -11.26 -3.06
C GLU A 62 -2.20 -10.19 -3.72
N LEU A 63 -1.24 -9.61 -2.99
CA LEU A 63 -0.26 -8.67 -3.55
C LEU A 63 0.53 -9.30 -4.69
N PHE A 64 1.10 -10.48 -4.48
CA PHE A 64 1.89 -11.17 -5.51
C PHE A 64 1.04 -11.58 -6.72
N LYS A 65 -0.16 -12.08 -6.49
CA LYS A 65 -1.10 -12.43 -7.56
C LYS A 65 -1.42 -11.21 -8.43
N TYR A 66 -1.69 -10.07 -7.81
CA TYR A 66 -2.00 -8.84 -8.53
C TYR A 66 -0.79 -8.28 -9.29
N LEU A 67 0.39 -8.26 -8.68
CA LEU A 67 1.61 -7.78 -9.35
C LEU A 67 1.98 -8.64 -10.58
N LYS A 68 1.74 -9.95 -10.53
CA LYS A 68 1.89 -10.84 -11.70
C LYS A 68 0.91 -10.50 -12.81
N ILE A 69 -0.36 -10.23 -12.50
CA ILE A 69 -1.38 -9.82 -13.49
C ILE A 69 -0.98 -8.51 -14.18
N LEU A 70 -0.34 -7.59 -13.44
CA LEU A 70 0.13 -6.32 -13.98
C LEU A 70 1.48 -6.39 -14.71
N ASN A 71 2.12 -7.56 -14.83
CA ASN A 71 3.50 -7.71 -15.33
C ASN A 71 4.49 -6.76 -14.62
N LYS A 72 4.34 -6.58 -13.31
CA LYS A 72 5.23 -5.77 -12.46
C LYS A 72 6.24 -6.61 -11.66
N LEU A 73 6.28 -7.92 -11.90
CA LEU A 73 7.20 -8.92 -11.32
C LEU A 73 7.65 -9.89 -12.41
#